data_AF-A0A948WRH9-F1
#
_entry.id   AF-A0A948WRH9-F1
#
_cell.length_a   1.000
_cell.length_b   1.000
_cell.length_c   1.000
_cell.angle_alpha   90.00
_cell.angle_beta   90.00
_cell.angle_gamma   90.00
#
_symmetry.space_group_name_H-M   'P 1'
#
loop_
_entity.id
_entity.type
_entity.pdbx_description
1 polymer ?
#
loop_
_entity_poly.entity_id
_entity_poly.type
_entity_poly.pdbx_seq_one_letter_code
_entity_poly.pdbx_strand_id
1 'polypeptide(L)'
;MNRARSLAGTGAACVAISALLAAAPTDDPAAAPGGASAPPRAAAPAADPPEAPARDGRRGDGRGEGGRWRPEAATSAEMAERVIAVARDVSPELAAEIEKARDVSPDRMSQSMRVNARRLMSLSVVKERNPELYAIRVEELRLQLELRSLGDQWRAATEAKDDAKAAALAARIETKARAQVDVDLKARAQELVALDAQLKSLRDELVDEQRRTADRVRERIEAVKSGQPLEPRRGGRGGQAGPAGAPPAGPPAGGAPPAP
;
A
#
# COMPACT_ATOMS: atom_id res chain seq x y z
N MET A 1 47.31 -8.85 37.04
CA MET A 1 47.18 -7.40 36.76
C MET A 1 47.89 -7.08 35.47
N ASN A 2 47.17 -6.86 34.36
CA ASN A 2 47.59 -5.94 33.32
C ASN A 2 46.40 -5.60 32.41
N ARG A 3 46.27 -4.29 32.15
CA ARG A 3 45.06 -3.62 31.70
C ARG A 3 44.83 -3.75 30.19
N ALA A 4 43.53 -3.74 29.88
CA ALA A 4 42.90 -3.53 28.60
C ALA A 4 43.53 -2.42 27.72
N ARG A 5 43.59 -2.68 26.42
CA ARG A 5 43.55 -1.65 25.38
C ARG A 5 42.31 -1.86 24.53
N SER A 6 41.30 -1.04 24.83
CA SER A 6 40.15 -0.75 23.98
C SER A 6 40.58 0.33 22.98
N LEU A 7 40.42 0.05 21.69
CA LEU A 7 40.46 1.08 20.65
C LEU A 7 39.11 1.07 19.95
N ALA A 8 38.41 2.19 20.13
CA ALA A 8 37.11 2.50 19.61
C ALA A 8 37.11 2.51 18.08
N GLY A 9 36.15 1.80 17.49
CA GLY A 9 35.79 1.92 16.09
C GLY A 9 34.88 3.12 15.89
N THR A 10 35.40 4.16 15.24
CA THR A 10 34.61 5.29 14.75
C THR A 10 33.98 4.90 13.42
N GLY A 11 32.82 4.28 13.45
CA GLY A 11 32.03 3.97 12.26
C GLY A 11 31.37 5.22 11.71
N ALA A 12 31.93 5.78 10.63
CA ALA A 12 31.32 6.85 9.85
C ALA A 12 30.11 6.30 9.08
N ALA A 13 28.90 6.71 9.46
CA ALA A 13 27.68 6.40 8.73
C ALA A 13 27.60 7.27 7.45
N CYS A 14 28.08 6.74 6.33
CA CYS A 14 27.82 7.31 5.01
C CYS A 14 26.39 6.95 4.57
N VAL A 15 25.49 7.93 4.60
CA VAL A 15 24.19 7.86 3.93
C VAL A 15 24.41 8.13 2.44
N ALA A 16 24.62 7.08 1.65
CA ALA A 16 24.62 7.17 0.20
C ALA A 16 23.18 7.09 -0.33
N ILE A 17 22.63 8.24 -0.73
CA ILE A 17 21.40 8.33 -1.53
C ILE A 17 21.81 8.07 -2.98
N SER A 18 21.71 6.81 -3.43
CA SER A 18 21.90 6.48 -4.85
C SER A 18 20.60 6.72 -5.61
N ALA A 19 20.63 7.71 -6.50
CA ALA A 19 19.62 7.94 -7.52
C ALA A 19 19.54 6.73 -8.45
N LEU A 20 18.34 6.14 -8.56
CA LEU A 20 18.05 5.05 -9.48
C LEU A 20 17.92 5.63 -10.89
N LEU A 21 18.97 5.43 -11.71
CA LEU A 21 18.93 5.68 -13.14
C LEU A 21 18.13 4.54 -13.78
N ALA A 22 16.97 4.86 -14.37
CA ALA A 22 16.21 3.92 -15.16
C ALA A 22 16.92 3.69 -16.51
N ALA A 23 17.53 2.52 -16.67
CA ALA A 23 17.91 2.02 -17.99
C ALA A 23 16.63 1.57 -18.70
N ALA A 24 16.28 2.25 -19.79
CA ALA A 24 15.22 1.82 -20.67
C ALA A 24 15.61 0.47 -21.34
N PRO A 25 14.69 -0.49 -21.49
CA PRO A 25 14.95 -1.68 -22.29
C PRO A 25 15.14 -1.27 -23.74
N THR A 26 16.24 -1.71 -24.34
CA THR A 26 16.44 -1.72 -25.79
C THR A 26 15.53 -2.80 -26.37
N ASP A 27 14.44 -2.38 -27.01
CA ASP A 27 13.63 -3.23 -27.88
C ASP A 27 14.51 -3.80 -29.00
N ASP A 28 14.54 -5.12 -29.11
CA ASP A 28 15.06 -5.86 -30.26
C ASP A 28 13.87 -6.18 -31.19
N PRO A 29 13.69 -5.48 -32.33
CA PRO A 29 12.53 -5.66 -33.17
C PRO A 29 12.71 -6.86 -34.10
N ALA A 30 11.89 -7.89 -33.88
CA ALA A 30 11.63 -8.92 -34.87
C ALA A 30 11.13 -8.28 -36.18
N ALA A 31 11.84 -8.59 -37.27
CA ALA A 31 11.61 -8.09 -38.62
C ALA A 31 10.18 -8.35 -39.12
N ALA A 32 9.48 -7.28 -39.46
CA ALA A 32 8.30 -7.30 -40.32
C ALA A 32 8.71 -6.90 -41.76
N PRO A 33 8.18 -7.57 -42.80
CA PRO A 33 8.52 -7.26 -44.17
C PRO A 33 7.73 -6.07 -44.72
N GLY A 34 8.43 -5.21 -45.46
CA GLY A 34 7.92 -4.62 -46.70
C GLY A 34 6.99 -3.39 -46.61
N GLY A 35 7.60 -2.21 -46.71
CA GLY A 35 7.33 -1.31 -47.84
C GLY A 35 6.01 -0.52 -47.87
N ALA A 36 6.02 0.65 -47.25
CA ALA A 36 5.40 1.85 -47.85
C ALA A 36 6.24 3.07 -47.45
N SER A 37 7.08 3.51 -48.38
CA SER A 37 7.95 4.69 -48.23
C SER A 37 7.07 5.94 -48.10
N ALA A 38 6.96 6.46 -46.87
CA ALA A 38 6.39 7.79 -46.65
C ALA A 38 7.35 8.86 -47.22
N PRO A 39 6.83 9.92 -47.88
CA PRO A 39 7.65 10.97 -48.43
C PRO A 39 8.40 11.75 -47.32
N PRO A 40 9.57 12.32 -47.63
CA PRO A 40 10.36 13.09 -46.67
C PRO A 40 9.56 14.31 -46.20
N ARG A 41 9.28 14.33 -44.89
CA ARG A 41 8.63 15.45 -44.22
C ARG A 41 9.65 16.60 -44.13
N ALA A 42 9.41 17.66 -44.90
CA ALA A 42 10.23 18.87 -44.86
C ALA A 42 10.38 19.36 -43.42
N ALA A 43 11.63 19.56 -43.00
CA ALA A 43 11.97 20.11 -41.69
C ALA A 43 11.40 21.52 -41.59
N ALA A 44 10.37 21.70 -40.76
CA ALA A 44 9.87 23.01 -40.42
C ALA A 44 10.97 23.77 -39.64
N PRO A 45 11.17 25.07 -39.92
CA PRO A 45 12.11 25.88 -39.16
C PRO A 45 11.73 25.88 -37.69
N ALA A 46 12.74 25.71 -36.82
CA ALA A 46 12.60 25.78 -35.37
C ALA A 46 12.06 27.16 -34.99
N ALA A 47 10.76 27.23 -34.73
CA ALA A 47 10.16 28.38 -34.05
C ALA A 47 10.56 28.32 -32.58
N ASP A 48 11.09 29.42 -32.07
CA ASP A 48 11.36 29.60 -30.65
C ASP A 48 10.09 29.25 -29.85
N PRO A 49 10.21 28.41 -28.81
CA PRO A 49 9.07 28.04 -27.99
C PRO A 49 8.48 29.32 -27.36
N PRO A 50 7.16 29.56 -27.49
CA PRO A 50 6.54 30.71 -26.86
C PRO A 50 6.80 30.63 -25.35
N GLU A 51 7.32 31.73 -24.82
CA GLU A 51 7.55 31.99 -23.41
C GLU A 51 6.30 31.57 -22.63
N ALA A 52 6.38 30.41 -21.98
CA ALA A 52 5.28 29.89 -21.19
C ALA A 52 4.97 30.92 -20.10
N PRO A 53 3.73 31.40 -19.96
CA PRO A 53 3.40 32.38 -18.94
C PRO A 53 3.83 31.81 -17.60
N ALA A 54 4.56 32.63 -16.83
CA ALA A 54 5.00 32.32 -15.48
C ALA A 54 3.84 31.65 -14.75
N ARG A 55 3.97 30.34 -14.50
CA ARG A 55 3.02 29.58 -13.69
C ARG A 55 3.17 30.11 -12.28
N ASP A 56 2.36 31.13 -12.01
CA ASP A 56 2.22 31.76 -10.72
C ASP A 56 1.99 30.66 -9.69
N GLY A 57 2.85 30.68 -8.67
CA GLY A 57 3.15 29.57 -7.77
C GLY A 57 2.02 29.22 -6.80
N ARG A 58 0.79 29.04 -7.27
CA ARG A 58 -0.22 28.23 -6.57
C ARG A 58 0.21 26.76 -6.67
N ARG A 59 1.24 26.42 -5.88
CA ARG A 59 1.29 25.11 -5.24
C ARG A 59 -0.05 24.95 -4.56
N GLY A 60 -0.96 24.25 -5.22
CA GLY A 60 -2.22 23.89 -4.61
C GLY A 60 -1.89 23.15 -3.32
N ASP A 61 -2.28 23.75 -2.21
CA ASP A 61 -2.52 23.08 -0.94
C ASP A 61 -3.67 22.06 -1.05
N GLY A 62 -4.07 21.68 -2.27
CA GLY A 62 -4.64 20.40 -2.64
C GLY A 62 -3.66 19.23 -2.43
N ARG A 63 -2.86 19.27 -1.35
CA ARG A 63 -2.63 18.09 -0.52
C ARG A 63 -4.02 17.70 -0.02
N GLY A 64 -4.77 17.06 -0.91
CA GLY A 64 -6.10 16.54 -0.63
C GLY A 64 -6.03 15.80 0.68
N GLU A 65 -7.17 15.79 1.37
CA GLU A 65 -7.45 15.02 2.57
C GLU A 65 -7.23 13.50 2.34
N GLY A 66 -6.02 13.10 1.98
CA GLY A 66 -5.42 11.85 2.40
C GLY A 66 -5.35 11.99 3.91
N GLY A 67 -6.48 11.66 4.54
CA GLY A 67 -6.76 11.80 5.95
C GLY A 67 -5.47 11.49 6.68
N ARG A 68 -4.92 12.53 7.31
CA ARG A 68 -3.79 12.40 8.21
C ARG A 68 -4.23 11.29 9.15
N TRP A 69 -3.67 10.09 8.97
CA TRP A 69 -3.99 8.93 9.78
C TRP A 69 -3.76 9.40 11.21
N ARG A 70 -4.83 9.79 11.90
CA ARG A 70 -4.81 10.14 13.31
C ARG A 70 -4.92 8.77 13.94
N PRO A 71 -3.83 8.22 14.50
CA PRO A 71 -3.93 6.96 15.21
C PRO A 71 -4.81 7.25 16.43
N GLU A 72 -6.08 6.90 16.31
CA GLU A 72 -7.02 6.97 17.41
C GLU A 72 -6.57 5.91 18.43
N ALA A 73 -6.06 6.38 19.56
CA ALA A 73 -5.15 5.64 20.45
C ALA A 73 -5.67 4.28 20.94
N ALA A 74 -6.99 4.07 20.97
CA ALA A 74 -7.62 2.83 21.41
C ALA A 74 -7.51 1.68 20.40
N THR A 75 -7.33 1.96 19.11
CA THR A 75 -7.13 0.91 18.09
C THR A 75 -5.69 0.40 17.99
N SER A 76 -4.75 0.94 18.77
CA SER A 76 -3.33 0.66 18.57
C SER A 76 -2.89 -0.76 18.98
N ALA A 77 -3.42 -1.32 20.07
CA ALA A 77 -2.99 -2.62 20.58
C ALA A 77 -3.48 -3.78 19.70
N GLU A 78 -4.77 -3.83 19.39
CA GLU A 78 -5.33 -4.85 18.50
C GLU A 78 -4.72 -4.76 17.09
N MET A 79 -4.50 -3.55 16.59
CA MET A 79 -3.85 -3.33 15.30
C MET A 79 -2.40 -3.81 15.30
N ALA A 80 -1.66 -3.59 16.39
CA ALA A 80 -0.31 -4.12 16.54
C ALA A 80 -0.32 -5.66 16.50
N GLU A 81 -1.26 -6.30 17.20
CA GLU A 81 -1.40 -7.78 17.15
C GLU A 81 -1.74 -8.29 15.74
N ARG A 82 -2.63 -7.62 15.00
CA ARG A 82 -2.91 -7.97 13.59
C ARG A 82 -1.68 -7.83 12.71
N VAL A 83 -0.90 -6.76 12.89
CA VAL A 83 0.35 -6.52 12.14
C VAL A 83 1.39 -7.59 12.47
N ILE A 84 1.57 -7.94 13.74
CA ILE A 84 2.49 -8.99 14.18
C ILE A 84 2.06 -10.35 13.61
N ALA A 85 0.75 -10.68 13.63
CA ALA A 85 0.26 -11.91 13.04
C ALA A 85 0.58 -12.02 11.55
N VAL A 86 0.32 -10.97 10.76
CA VAL A 86 0.70 -10.95 9.34
C VAL A 86 2.22 -10.99 9.16
N ALA A 87 2.98 -10.33 10.04
CA ALA A 87 4.43 -10.39 9.99
C ALA A 87 4.94 -11.83 10.20
N ARG A 88 4.35 -12.61 11.11
CA ARG A 88 4.69 -14.03 11.31
C ARG A 88 4.41 -14.85 10.05
N ASP A 89 3.30 -14.57 9.40
CA ASP A 89 2.96 -15.21 8.12
C ASP A 89 4.01 -14.87 7.04
N VAL A 90 4.57 -13.66 7.04
CA VAL A 90 5.62 -13.26 6.07
C VAL A 90 6.97 -13.85 6.45
N SER A 91 7.50 -13.51 7.63
CA SER A 91 8.76 -14.00 8.18
C SER A 91 8.71 -13.97 9.72
N PRO A 92 9.00 -15.08 10.42
CA PRO A 92 9.02 -15.09 11.88
C PRO A 92 10.08 -14.14 12.45
N GLU A 93 11.19 -13.93 11.75
CA GLU A 93 12.24 -12.98 12.15
C GLU A 93 11.70 -11.55 12.15
N LEU A 94 10.95 -11.16 11.12
CA LEU A 94 10.32 -9.84 11.04
C LEU A 94 9.30 -9.63 12.18
N ALA A 95 8.55 -10.66 12.54
CA ALA A 95 7.62 -10.60 13.66
C ALA A 95 8.36 -10.36 14.99
N ALA A 96 9.44 -11.10 15.23
CA ALA A 96 10.28 -10.92 16.42
C ALA A 96 10.91 -9.52 16.49
N GLU A 97 11.34 -8.97 15.35
CA GLU A 97 11.83 -7.58 15.26
C GLU A 97 10.75 -6.57 15.62
N ILE A 98 9.51 -6.76 15.14
CA ILE A 98 8.38 -5.88 15.45
C ILE A 98 8.02 -5.97 16.94
N GLU A 99 7.96 -7.17 17.51
CA GLU A 99 7.72 -7.40 18.94
C GLU A 99 8.78 -6.71 19.81
N LYS A 100 10.07 -6.92 19.48
CA LYS A 100 11.17 -6.27 20.19
C LYS A 100 11.12 -4.75 20.08
N ALA A 101 10.78 -4.22 18.90
CA ALA A 101 10.67 -2.78 18.70
C ALA A 101 9.52 -2.16 19.50
N ARG A 102 8.41 -2.89 19.68
CA ARG A 102 7.28 -2.49 20.52
C ARG A 102 7.71 -2.25 21.97
N ASP A 103 8.60 -3.09 22.51
CA ASP A 103 9.02 -3.04 23.91
C ASP A 103 10.07 -1.96 24.19
N VAL A 104 10.96 -1.66 23.23
CA VAL A 104 12.13 -0.79 23.45
C VAL A 104 11.82 0.70 23.27
N SER A 105 11.08 1.09 22.23
CA SER A 105 10.76 2.49 21.95
C SER A 105 9.65 2.59 20.89
N PRO A 106 8.37 2.69 21.29
CA PRO A 106 7.26 2.84 20.35
C PRO A 106 7.43 4.05 19.41
N ASP A 107 8.13 5.11 19.85
CA ASP A 107 8.39 6.31 19.04
C ASP A 107 9.51 6.15 18.00
N ARG A 108 10.54 5.31 18.28
CA ARG A 108 11.65 5.04 17.33
C ARG A 108 11.29 3.99 16.29
N MET A 109 10.25 3.21 16.54
CA MET A 109 9.56 2.35 15.58
C MET A 109 9.03 3.12 14.36
N SER A 110 9.19 4.44 14.32
CA SER A 110 8.36 5.24 13.46
C SER A 110 8.78 5.16 11.99
N GLN A 111 10.00 5.40 11.51
CA GLN A 111 10.11 5.73 10.07
C GLN A 111 10.14 4.53 9.08
N SER A 112 11.09 3.60 9.20
CA SER A 112 11.17 2.42 8.32
C SER A 112 10.01 1.45 8.58
N MET A 113 9.69 1.26 9.85
CA MET A 113 8.60 0.40 10.28
C MET A 113 7.22 1.01 10.00
N ARG A 114 7.01 2.34 9.91
CA ARG A 114 5.71 2.89 9.42
C ARG A 114 5.39 2.43 8.01
N VAL A 115 6.39 2.33 7.13
CA VAL A 115 6.17 1.89 5.74
C VAL A 115 5.75 0.42 5.73
N ASN A 116 6.49 -0.43 6.43
CA ASN A 116 6.15 -1.86 6.53
C ASN A 116 4.83 -2.09 7.28
N ALA A 117 4.57 -1.36 8.37
CA ALA A 117 3.35 -1.47 9.16
C ALA A 117 2.10 -1.10 8.35
N ARG A 118 2.15 -0.04 7.53
CA ARG A 118 1.04 0.29 6.62
C ARG A 118 0.77 -0.84 5.64
N ARG A 119 1.83 -1.43 5.08
CA ARG A 119 1.68 -2.57 4.16
C ARG A 119 1.13 -3.80 4.86
N LEU A 120 1.67 -4.19 6.01
CA LEU A 120 1.18 -5.32 6.81
C LEU A 120 -0.27 -5.11 7.27
N MET A 121 -0.65 -3.87 7.60
CA MET A 121 -2.04 -3.55 7.94
C MET A 121 -2.96 -3.64 6.71
N SER A 122 -2.50 -3.22 5.53
CA SER A 122 -3.30 -3.45 4.30
C SER A 122 -3.49 -4.94 4.03
N LEU A 123 -2.47 -5.77 4.32
CA LEU A 123 -2.55 -7.22 4.17
C LEU A 123 -3.50 -7.88 5.15
N SER A 124 -3.66 -7.39 6.37
CA SER A 124 -4.65 -7.95 7.31
C SER A 124 -6.08 -7.77 6.78
N VAL A 125 -6.39 -6.63 6.17
CA VAL A 125 -7.69 -6.41 5.51
C VAL A 125 -7.86 -7.31 4.29
N VAL A 126 -6.80 -7.52 3.49
CA VAL A 126 -6.84 -8.45 2.36
C VAL A 126 -7.05 -9.89 2.85
N LYS A 127 -6.43 -10.30 3.95
CA LYS A 127 -6.61 -11.63 4.57
C LYS A 127 -8.07 -11.93 4.90
N GLU A 128 -8.80 -10.93 5.41
CA GLU A 128 -10.22 -11.05 5.75
C GLU A 128 -11.12 -11.12 4.52
N ARG A 129 -10.81 -10.37 3.45
CA ARG A 129 -11.68 -10.22 2.27
C ARG A 129 -11.39 -11.18 1.13
N ASN A 130 -10.11 -11.49 0.89
CA ASN A 130 -9.63 -12.31 -0.21
C ASN A 130 -8.37 -13.09 0.24
N PRO A 131 -8.55 -14.27 0.87
CA PRO A 131 -7.43 -15.05 1.41
C PRO A 131 -6.47 -15.57 0.32
N GLU A 132 -6.95 -15.77 -0.91
CA GLU A 132 -6.11 -16.18 -2.05
C GLU A 132 -5.15 -15.05 -2.46
N LEU A 133 -5.65 -13.82 -2.63
CA LEU A 133 -4.81 -12.65 -2.90
C LEU A 133 -3.84 -12.39 -1.75
N TYR A 134 -4.27 -12.61 -0.51
CA TYR A 134 -3.40 -12.50 0.66
C TYR A 134 -2.19 -13.41 0.55
N ALA A 135 -2.36 -14.70 0.21
CA ALA A 135 -1.25 -15.64 0.08
C ALA A 135 -0.23 -15.18 -0.98
N ILE A 136 -0.71 -14.67 -2.12
CA ILE A 136 0.15 -14.14 -3.20
C ILE A 136 0.93 -12.91 -2.72
N ARG A 137 0.27 -11.99 -2.01
CA ARG A 137 0.94 -10.77 -1.50
C ARG A 137 1.93 -11.05 -0.36
N VAL A 138 1.72 -12.12 0.41
CA VAL A 138 2.69 -12.60 1.40
C VAL A 138 3.94 -13.13 0.68
N GLU A 139 3.77 -13.97 -0.35
CA GLU A 139 4.86 -14.46 -1.19
C GLU A 139 5.68 -13.30 -1.80
N GLU A 140 4.98 -12.29 -2.34
CA GLU A 140 5.60 -11.08 -2.90
C GLU A 140 6.48 -10.37 -1.86
N LEU A 141 5.96 -10.17 -0.65
CA LEU A 141 6.70 -9.47 0.41
C LEU A 141 7.92 -10.28 0.87
N ARG A 142 7.82 -11.62 0.93
CA ARG A 142 8.96 -12.49 1.21
C ARG A 142 10.06 -12.32 0.17
N LEU A 143 9.72 -12.39 -1.11
CA LEU A 143 10.68 -12.21 -2.21
C LEU A 143 11.37 -10.85 -2.15
N GLN A 144 10.64 -9.79 -1.79
CA GLN A 144 11.22 -8.45 -1.65
C GLN A 144 12.21 -8.35 -0.47
N LEU A 145 11.94 -9.03 0.65
CA LEU A 145 12.87 -9.09 1.78
C LEU A 145 14.13 -9.86 1.41
N GLU A 146 13.99 -11.00 0.72
CA GLU A 146 15.11 -11.79 0.23
C GLU A 146 15.97 -11.01 -0.77
N LEU A 147 15.34 -10.32 -1.74
CA LEU A 147 16.05 -9.50 -2.71
C LEU A 147 16.82 -8.35 -2.07
N ARG A 148 16.26 -7.71 -1.02
CA ARG A 148 16.98 -6.69 -0.26
C ARG A 148 18.22 -7.29 0.42
N SER A 149 18.07 -8.42 1.10
CA SER A 149 19.18 -9.12 1.75
C SER A 149 20.26 -9.54 0.75
N LEU A 150 19.88 -10.08 -0.42
CA LEU A 150 20.81 -10.43 -1.48
C LEU A 150 21.53 -9.20 -2.05
N GLY A 151 20.82 -8.08 -2.21
CA GLY A 151 21.41 -6.81 -2.64
C GLY A 151 22.44 -6.28 -1.64
N ASP A 152 22.18 -6.40 -0.34
CA ASP A 152 23.13 -6.04 0.71
C ASP A 152 24.38 -6.93 0.67
N GLN A 153 24.19 -8.24 0.54
CA GLN A 153 25.28 -9.21 0.40
C GLN A 153 26.12 -8.98 -0.86
N TRP A 154 25.47 -8.65 -1.97
CA TRP A 154 26.15 -8.39 -3.24
C TRP A 154 27.01 -7.13 -3.14
N ARG A 155 26.48 -6.04 -2.57
CA ARG A 155 27.25 -4.82 -2.31
C ARG A 155 28.48 -5.07 -1.43
N ALA A 156 28.31 -5.85 -0.36
CA ALA A 156 29.42 -6.22 0.52
C ALA A 156 30.48 -7.08 -0.19
N ALA A 157 30.07 -8.00 -1.07
CA ALA A 157 31.01 -8.80 -1.88
C ALA A 157 31.80 -7.93 -2.88
N THR A 158 31.12 -6.97 -3.53
CA THR A 158 31.75 -6.00 -4.43
C THR A 158 32.74 -5.11 -3.70
N GLU A 159 32.40 -4.62 -2.50
CA GLU A 159 33.31 -3.83 -1.66
C GLU A 159 34.55 -4.63 -1.23
N ALA A 160 34.37 -5.92 -0.94
CA ALA A 160 35.45 -6.85 -0.63
C ALA A 160 36.27 -7.31 -1.86
N LYS A 161 35.89 -6.90 -3.07
CA LYS A 161 36.49 -7.35 -4.35
C LYS A 161 36.47 -8.88 -4.53
N ASP A 162 35.43 -9.53 -4.02
CA ASP A 162 35.21 -10.97 -4.19
C ASP A 162 34.30 -11.21 -5.41
N ASP A 163 34.91 -11.15 -6.60
CA ASP A 163 34.18 -11.20 -7.89
C ASP A 163 33.40 -12.51 -8.07
N ALA A 164 33.96 -13.63 -7.59
CA ALA A 164 33.30 -14.94 -7.68
C ALA A 164 32.01 -14.97 -6.86
N LYS A 165 32.05 -14.46 -5.63
CA LYS A 165 30.86 -14.35 -4.77
C LYS A 165 29.85 -13.35 -5.33
N ALA A 166 30.31 -12.19 -5.81
CA ALA A 166 29.45 -11.18 -6.42
C ALA A 166 28.70 -11.74 -7.63
N ALA A 167 29.37 -12.49 -8.52
CA ALA A 167 28.73 -13.15 -9.66
C ALA A 167 27.68 -14.18 -9.24
N ALA A 168 27.99 -15.01 -8.23
CA ALA A 168 27.04 -15.99 -7.71
C ALA A 168 25.79 -15.34 -7.08
N LEU A 169 25.97 -14.22 -6.38
CA LEU A 169 24.86 -13.44 -5.81
C LEU A 169 24.02 -12.77 -6.91
N ALA A 170 24.65 -12.27 -7.98
CA ALA A 170 23.94 -11.67 -9.11
C ALA A 170 23.00 -12.67 -9.80
N ALA A 171 23.44 -13.91 -10.04
CA ALA A 171 22.60 -14.96 -10.63
C ALA A 171 21.39 -15.32 -9.73
N ARG A 172 21.58 -15.30 -8.40
CA ARG A 172 20.48 -15.50 -7.44
C ARG A 172 19.48 -14.34 -7.45
N ILE A 173 19.98 -13.10 -7.49
CA ILE A 173 19.15 -11.90 -7.62
C ILE A 173 18.31 -11.97 -8.88
N GLU A 174 18.90 -12.31 -10.03
CA GLU A 174 18.20 -12.44 -11.30
C GLU A 174 17.08 -13.48 -11.23
N THR A 175 17.36 -14.65 -10.65
CA THR A 175 16.36 -15.71 -10.44
C THR A 175 15.19 -15.23 -9.58
N LYS A 176 15.47 -14.56 -8.46
CA LYS A 176 14.44 -14.04 -7.55
C LYS A 176 13.67 -12.87 -8.15
N ALA A 177 14.30 -12.03 -8.95
CA ALA A 177 13.65 -10.94 -9.66
C ALA A 177 12.65 -11.46 -10.69
N ARG A 178 12.98 -12.51 -11.44
CA ARG A 178 12.02 -13.20 -12.32
C ARG A 178 10.81 -13.73 -11.54
N ALA A 179 11.07 -14.45 -10.45
CA ALA A 179 10.01 -14.97 -9.58
C ALA A 179 9.12 -13.84 -9.01
N GLN A 180 9.70 -12.68 -8.68
CA GLN A 180 8.94 -11.52 -8.22
C GLN A 180 7.99 -11.02 -9.32
N VAL A 181 8.46 -10.88 -10.56
CA VAL A 181 7.61 -10.46 -11.69
C VAL A 181 6.44 -11.45 -11.88
N ASP A 182 6.70 -12.75 -11.80
CA ASP A 182 5.65 -13.77 -11.93
C ASP A 182 4.61 -13.66 -10.81
N VAL A 183 5.03 -13.45 -9.56
CA VAL A 183 4.14 -13.24 -8.41
C VAL A 183 3.34 -11.95 -8.55
N ASP A 184 3.95 -10.86 -9.03
CA ASP A 184 3.27 -9.60 -9.29
C ASP A 184 2.17 -9.74 -10.35
N LEU A 185 2.46 -10.49 -11.44
CA LEU A 185 1.47 -10.78 -12.47
C LEU A 185 0.31 -11.62 -11.92
N LYS A 186 0.59 -12.64 -11.09
CA LYS A 186 -0.44 -13.44 -10.41
C LYS A 186 -1.30 -12.57 -9.49
N ALA A 187 -0.70 -11.66 -8.74
CA ALA A 187 -1.43 -10.75 -7.86
C ALA A 187 -2.40 -9.87 -8.65
N ARG A 188 -1.93 -9.29 -9.77
CA ARG A 188 -2.77 -8.47 -10.66
C ARG A 188 -3.91 -9.29 -11.28
N ALA A 189 -3.64 -10.52 -11.71
CA ALA A 189 -4.69 -11.41 -12.22
C ALA A 189 -5.78 -11.68 -11.17
N GLN A 190 -5.38 -11.96 -9.92
CA GLN A 190 -6.32 -12.20 -8.83
C GLN A 190 -7.12 -10.94 -8.44
N GLU A 191 -6.51 -9.76 -8.54
CA GLU A 191 -7.21 -8.48 -8.35
C GLU A 191 -8.27 -8.25 -9.42
N LEU A 192 -7.98 -8.59 -10.68
CA LEU A 192 -8.98 -8.51 -11.77
C LEU A 192 -10.16 -9.45 -11.52
N VAL A 193 -9.92 -10.67 -11.03
CA VAL A 193 -10.98 -11.61 -10.64
C VAL A 193 -11.85 -11.02 -9.52
N ALA A 194 -11.22 -10.43 -8.49
CA ALA A 194 -11.95 -9.81 -7.38
C ALA A 194 -12.79 -8.60 -7.84
N LEU A 195 -12.28 -7.77 -8.76
CA LEU A 195 -13.01 -6.64 -9.33
C LEU A 195 -14.19 -7.10 -10.19
N ASP A 196 -14.04 -8.17 -10.98
CA ASP A 196 -15.14 -8.72 -11.78
C ASP A 196 -16.27 -9.25 -10.89
N ALA A 197 -15.93 -9.95 -9.81
CA ALA A 197 -16.91 -10.39 -8.81
C ALA A 197 -17.66 -9.21 -8.16
N GLN A 198 -16.97 -8.12 -7.82
CA GLN A 198 -17.60 -6.91 -7.29
C GLN A 198 -18.52 -6.24 -8.31
N LEU A 199 -18.08 -6.11 -9.56
CA LEU A 199 -18.91 -5.54 -10.64
C LEU A 199 -20.16 -6.38 -10.89
N LYS A 200 -20.04 -7.70 -10.82
CA LYS A 200 -21.19 -8.61 -10.90
C LYS A 200 -22.17 -8.38 -9.76
N SER A 201 -21.70 -8.30 -8.51
CA SER A 201 -22.55 -7.99 -7.35
C SER A 201 -23.30 -6.67 -7.52
N LEU A 202 -22.60 -5.60 -7.94
CA LEU A 202 -23.21 -4.29 -8.16
C LEU A 202 -24.26 -4.30 -9.29
N ARG A 203 -24.04 -5.12 -10.33
CA ARG A 203 -25.04 -5.31 -11.40
C ARG A 203 -26.27 -6.04 -10.87
N ASP A 204 -26.09 -7.09 -10.07
CA ASP A 204 -27.20 -7.84 -9.47
C ASP A 204 -28.01 -6.95 -8.52
N GLU A 205 -27.34 -6.16 -7.67
CA GLU A 205 -27.97 -5.14 -6.81
C GLU A 205 -28.79 -4.12 -7.63
N LEU A 206 -28.23 -3.64 -8.74
CA LEU A 206 -28.93 -2.69 -9.61
C LEU A 206 -30.17 -3.30 -10.26
N VAL A 207 -30.09 -4.56 -10.72
CA VAL A 207 -31.24 -5.29 -11.28
C VAL A 207 -32.33 -5.47 -10.23
N ASP A 208 -31.97 -5.81 -8.99
CA ASP A 208 -32.92 -5.92 -7.90
C ASP A 208 -33.55 -4.57 -7.52
N GLU A 209 -32.77 -3.49 -7.50
CA GLU A 209 -33.30 -2.13 -7.34
C GLU A 209 -34.27 -1.74 -8.47
N GLN A 210 -33.97 -2.12 -9.71
CA GLN A 210 -34.85 -1.89 -10.85
C GLN A 210 -36.17 -2.64 -10.69
N ARG A 211 -36.13 -3.91 -10.30
CA ARG A 211 -37.34 -4.72 -10.04
C ARG A 211 -38.23 -4.10 -8.97
N ARG A 212 -37.64 -3.57 -7.89
CA ARG A 212 -38.38 -2.89 -6.80
C ARG A 212 -38.80 -1.45 -7.13
N THR A 213 -38.48 -0.95 -8.32
CA THR A 213 -38.73 0.47 -8.63
C THR A 213 -40.22 0.80 -8.64
N ALA A 214 -41.08 -0.08 -9.17
CA ALA A 214 -42.52 0.14 -9.14
C ALA A 214 -43.07 0.25 -7.71
N ASP A 215 -42.60 -0.61 -6.80
CA ASP A 215 -42.99 -0.59 -5.38
C ASP A 215 -42.55 0.72 -4.71
N ARG A 216 -41.28 1.10 -4.89
CA ARG A 216 -40.75 2.36 -4.35
C ARG A 216 -41.50 3.59 -4.87
N VAL A 217 -41.91 3.56 -6.14
CA VAL A 217 -42.71 4.64 -6.73
C VAL A 217 -44.09 4.69 -6.07
N ARG A 218 -44.75 3.54 -5.87
CA ARG A 218 -46.03 3.48 -5.15
C ARG A 218 -45.92 4.00 -3.72
N GLU A 219 -44.93 3.56 -2.97
CA GLU A 219 -44.68 4.04 -1.60
C GLU A 219 -44.50 5.55 -1.54
N ARG A 220 -43.73 6.13 -2.47
CA ARG A 220 -43.54 7.58 -2.55
C ARG A 220 -44.83 8.31 -2.90
N ILE A 221 -45.63 7.78 -3.81
CA ILE A 221 -46.93 8.37 -4.16
C ILE A 221 -47.85 8.39 -2.91
N GLU A 222 -47.90 7.30 -2.15
CA GLU A 222 -48.73 7.23 -0.93
C GLU A 222 -48.21 8.13 0.19
N ALA A 223 -46.87 8.26 0.36
CA ALA A 223 -46.28 9.20 1.30
C ALA A 223 -46.68 10.66 0.98
N VAL A 224 -46.67 11.03 -0.30
CA VAL A 224 -47.11 12.36 -0.75
C VAL A 224 -48.60 12.57 -0.48
N LYS A 225 -49.45 11.59 -0.81
CA LYS A 225 -50.91 11.68 -0.56
C LYS A 225 -51.25 11.82 0.92
N SER A 226 -50.47 11.22 1.79
CA SER A 226 -50.66 11.26 3.26
C SER A 226 -50.02 12.48 3.93
N GLY A 227 -49.40 13.39 3.16
CA GLY A 227 -48.74 14.58 3.69
C GLY A 227 -47.45 14.29 4.47
N GLN A 228 -46.89 13.08 4.36
CA GLN A 228 -45.60 12.77 4.95
C GLN A 228 -44.47 13.47 4.16
N PRO A 229 -43.48 14.07 4.84
CA PRO A 229 -42.35 14.67 4.16
C PRO A 229 -41.60 13.58 3.37
N LEU A 230 -41.30 13.87 2.10
CA LEU A 230 -40.39 13.05 1.32
C LEU A 230 -38.99 13.20 1.93
N GLU A 231 -38.62 12.26 2.80
CA GLU A 231 -37.27 12.15 3.31
C GLU A 231 -36.31 12.20 2.11
N PRO A 232 -35.47 13.25 1.98
CA PRO A 232 -34.49 13.31 0.92
C PRO A 232 -33.63 12.07 1.13
N ARG A 233 -33.65 11.15 0.15
CA ARG A 233 -32.84 9.93 0.18
C ARG A 233 -31.45 10.36 0.59
N ARG A 234 -31.08 10.10 1.85
CA ARG A 234 -29.74 10.36 2.36
C ARG A 234 -28.84 9.63 1.38
N GLY A 235 -28.18 10.41 0.52
CA GLY A 235 -27.82 10.00 -0.83
C GLY A 235 -27.27 8.59 -0.84
N GLY A 236 -27.85 7.74 -1.68
CA GLY A 236 -27.52 6.31 -1.84
C GLY A 236 -26.06 6.09 -2.24
N ARG A 237 -25.14 6.40 -1.33
CA ARG A 237 -23.79 5.92 -1.30
C ARG A 237 -23.82 4.80 -0.27
N GLY A 238 -23.86 3.57 -0.74
CA GLY A 238 -24.01 2.33 0.01
C GLY A 238 -23.01 2.18 1.15
N GLY A 239 -23.27 2.84 2.26
CA GLY A 239 -22.70 2.53 3.55
C GLY A 239 -23.78 1.84 4.37
N GLN A 240 -24.00 0.56 4.10
CA GLN A 240 -24.42 -0.34 5.17
C GLN A 240 -23.22 -0.42 6.13
N ALA A 241 -22.97 0.67 6.87
CA ALA A 241 -22.26 0.56 8.12
C ALA A 241 -23.14 -0.36 8.96
N GLY A 242 -22.62 -1.56 9.25
CA GLY A 242 -23.25 -2.46 10.22
C GLY A 242 -23.60 -1.71 11.51
N PRO A 243 -24.48 -2.27 12.35
CA PRO A 243 -25.02 -1.59 13.52
C PRO A 243 -23.92 -0.88 14.29
N ALA A 244 -23.90 0.44 14.18
CA ALA A 244 -23.03 1.30 14.96
C ALA A 244 -23.35 0.96 16.41
N GLY A 245 -22.33 0.48 17.13
CA GLY A 245 -22.41 0.19 18.54
C GLY A 245 -23.11 1.33 19.26
N ALA A 246 -23.98 0.95 20.18
CA ALA A 246 -24.60 1.87 21.11
C ALA A 246 -23.56 2.88 21.63
N PRO A 247 -23.92 4.17 21.76
CA PRO A 247 -23.02 5.14 22.36
C PRO A 247 -22.53 4.58 23.70
N PRO A 248 -21.22 4.63 24.01
CA PRO A 248 -20.73 4.19 25.29
C PRO A 248 -21.50 4.94 26.36
N ALA A 249 -22.16 4.19 27.24
CA ALA A 249 -22.79 4.72 28.44
C ALA A 249 -21.75 5.60 29.13
N GLY A 250 -22.09 6.89 29.29
CA GLY A 250 -21.21 7.84 29.95
C GLY A 250 -20.77 7.29 31.32
N PRO A 251 -19.55 7.62 31.77
CA PRO A 251 -19.07 7.18 33.08
C PRO A 251 -20.07 7.60 34.17
N PRO A 252 -20.38 6.72 35.13
CA PRO A 252 -21.25 7.06 36.24
C PRO A 252 -20.66 8.26 36.97
N ALA A 253 -21.47 9.31 37.11
CA ALA A 253 -21.12 10.49 37.88
C ALA A 253 -20.66 10.06 39.28
N GLY A 254 -19.43 10.45 39.61
CA GLY A 254 -18.76 10.06 40.84
C GLY A 254 -19.58 10.41 42.08
N GLY A 255 -19.74 9.40 42.94
CA GLY A 255 -20.20 9.59 44.31
C GLY A 255 -19.23 10.50 45.05
N ALA A 256 -19.78 11.51 45.72
CA ALA A 256 -19.04 12.39 46.61
C ALA A 256 -18.44 11.58 47.78
N PRO A 257 -17.21 11.89 48.22
CA PRO A 257 -16.63 11.28 49.41
C PRO A 257 -17.35 11.77 50.68
N PRO A 258 -17.50 10.91 51.71
CA PRO A 258 -18.03 11.34 53.00
C PRO A 258 -17.05 12.32 53.69
N ALA A 259 -17.62 13.37 54.27
CA ALA A 259 -16.94 14.37 55.09
C ALA A 259 -16.44 13.76 56.42
N PRO A 260 -15.39 14.34 57.04
CA PRO A 260 -14.69 13.80 58.21
C PRO A 260 -15.52 13.76 59.50
#